data_AF-A0AA36N8Z5-F1
#
_entry.id   AF-A0AA36N8Z5-F1
#
_cell.length_a   1.000
_cell.length_b   1.000
_cell.length_c   1.000
_cell.angle_alpha   90.00
_cell.angle_beta   90.00
_cell.angle_gamma   90.00
#
_symmetry.space_group_name_H-M   'P 1'
#
loop_
_entity.id
_entity.type
_entity.pdbx_description
1 polymer ?
#
loop_
_entity_poly.entity_id
_entity_poly.type
_entity_poly.pdbx_seq_one_letter_code
_entity_poly.pdbx_strand_id
1 'polypeptide(L)'
;MTKDQGTPSRNDLQELKERSFMLLCVQAQLHFMRGADGGGLEDLQGQVEALAQEMSSELEEHLQLCQELATAKEDAARIQQLCEEELKDLAEDSEGDSPETKRRRSNFDDEEDTLAELNQMAAAEEAEIGRLQRLSDFEEQLGMPRIDMEEDQVTLGRPNEETEALCTVQVQWDHGRLLRAEPHPALRLDREAQEAVAAEDLGRLLGAPRPWSDAAGFGAVCGTWSPGGRGFFGHDSQEAGLCLGSHRSLWERSSWTELDRRDPGLI
;
A
#
# COMPACT_ATOMS: atom_id res chain seq x y z
N MET A 1 20.61 23.14 21.36
CA MET A 1 20.92 24.57 21.13
C MET A 1 21.76 25.08 22.29
N THR A 2 23.03 24.68 22.31
CA THR A 2 24.04 25.28 23.18
C THR A 2 24.32 26.68 22.63
N LYS A 3 24.12 27.72 23.43
CA LYS A 3 24.55 29.06 23.07
C LYS A 3 26.07 29.02 23.05
N ASP A 4 26.67 29.08 21.87
CA ASP A 4 28.10 29.37 21.70
C ASP A 4 28.40 30.64 22.49
N GLN A 5 29.04 30.48 23.65
CA GLN A 5 29.71 31.58 24.32
C GLN A 5 30.94 31.88 23.47
N GLY A 6 30.71 32.74 22.48
CA GLY A 6 31.65 33.04 21.41
C GLY A 6 32.99 33.47 21.98
N THR A 7 34.05 32.90 21.40
CA THR A 7 35.41 33.43 21.49
C THR A 7 35.40 34.95 21.42
N PRO A 8 36.07 35.67 22.35
CA PRO A 8 36.15 37.12 22.29
C PRO A 8 36.64 37.56 20.91
N SER A 9 35.94 38.52 20.33
CA SER A 9 36.21 38.96 18.98
C SER A 9 37.59 39.60 18.91
N ARG A 10 38.21 39.61 17.73
CA ARG A 10 39.48 40.33 17.51
C ARG A 10 39.36 41.82 17.90
N ASN A 11 38.16 42.39 17.76
CA ASN A 11 37.88 43.77 18.14
C ASN A 11 37.86 43.93 19.66
N ASP A 12 37.34 42.96 20.41
CA ASP A 12 37.27 42.99 21.87
C ASP A 12 38.69 42.98 22.46
N LEU A 13 39.58 42.15 21.92
CA LEU A 13 40.99 42.11 22.29
C LEU A 13 41.74 43.41 21.96
N GLN A 14 41.38 44.04 20.84
CA GLN A 14 41.98 45.31 20.45
C GLN A 14 41.51 46.47 21.34
N GLU A 15 40.22 46.49 21.68
CA GLU A 15 39.64 47.48 22.60
C GLU A 15 40.26 47.35 24.00
N LEU A 16 40.44 46.12 24.51
CA LEU A 16 41.11 45.88 25.78
C LEU A 16 42.54 46.44 25.76
N LYS A 17 43.30 46.18 24.68
CA LYS A 17 44.67 46.67 24.52
C LYS A 17 44.74 48.20 24.47
N GLU A 18 43.82 48.84 23.76
CA GLU A 18 43.73 50.31 23.69
C GLU A 18 43.39 50.91 25.06
N ARG A 19 42.48 50.29 25.82
CA ARG A 19 42.15 50.69 27.20
C ARG A 19 43.33 50.53 28.15
N SER A 20 44.06 49.40 28.10
CA SER A 20 45.28 49.19 28.90
C SER A 20 46.33 50.26 28.64
N PHE A 21 46.54 50.61 27.36
CA PHE A 21 47.49 51.62 26.96
C PHE A 21 47.11 53.00 27.50
N MET A 22 45.84 53.38 27.39
CA MET A 22 45.34 54.65 27.92
C MET A 22 45.53 54.77 29.43
N LEU A 23 45.32 53.68 30.18
CA LEU A 23 45.52 53.70 31.63
C LEU A 23 46.99 53.82 32.04
N LEU A 24 47.90 53.16 31.32
CA LEU A 24 49.35 53.38 31.46
C LEU A 24 49.73 54.85 31.23
N CYS A 25 49.14 55.50 30.21
CA CYS A 25 49.38 56.92 29.95
C CYS A 25 48.85 57.82 31.08
N VAL A 26 47.65 57.55 31.60
CA VAL A 26 47.06 58.31 32.71
C VAL A 26 47.89 58.12 33.99
N GLN A 27 48.34 56.90 34.28
CA GLN A 27 49.20 56.61 35.42
C GLN A 27 50.54 57.33 35.32
N ALA A 28 51.16 57.35 34.12
CA ALA A 28 52.39 58.10 33.88
C ALA A 28 52.20 59.62 34.06
N GLN A 29 51.07 60.18 33.60
CA GLN A 29 50.74 61.59 33.81
C GLN A 29 50.49 61.92 35.29
N LEU A 30 49.81 61.05 36.05
CA LEU A 30 49.60 61.24 37.48
C LEU A 30 50.91 61.16 38.25
N HIS A 31 51.82 60.24 37.91
CA HIS A 31 53.16 60.20 38.48
C HIS A 31 53.96 61.47 38.21
N PHE A 32 53.83 62.04 37.00
CA PHE A 32 54.45 63.32 36.65
C PHE A 32 53.87 64.48 37.47
N MET A 33 52.54 64.56 37.61
CA MET A 33 51.86 65.60 38.40
C MET A 33 52.10 65.50 39.91
N ARG A 34 52.38 64.29 40.43
CA ARG A 34 52.72 64.07 41.84
C ARG A 34 53.98 64.83 42.29
N GLY A 35 54.85 65.21 41.37
CA GLY A 35 55.97 66.10 41.66
C GLY A 35 55.61 67.58 41.85
N ALA A 36 54.34 67.98 41.64
CA ALA A 36 53.99 69.39 41.41
C ALA A 36 53.20 70.12 42.52
N ASP A 37 52.33 69.51 43.34
CA ASP A 37 51.83 70.05 44.63
C ASP A 37 50.72 69.16 45.24
N GLY A 38 50.72 69.03 46.57
CA GLY A 38 50.00 68.00 47.32
C GLY A 38 48.59 68.39 47.80
N GLY A 39 47.64 67.45 47.68
CA GLY A 39 46.39 67.48 48.43
C GLY A 39 45.27 66.58 47.91
N GLY A 40 45.15 66.37 46.59
CA GLY A 40 44.05 65.58 45.98
C GLY A 40 44.49 64.30 45.26
N LEU A 41 45.76 63.92 45.37
CA LEU A 41 46.38 62.91 44.51
C LEU A 41 46.33 61.49 45.07
N GLU A 42 46.12 61.35 46.38
CA GLU A 42 46.03 60.05 47.05
C GLU A 42 44.73 59.30 46.67
N ASP A 43 43.60 60.01 46.58
CA ASP A 43 42.32 59.42 46.14
C ASP A 43 42.37 58.95 44.68
N LEU A 44 42.98 59.75 43.80
CA LEU A 44 43.16 59.37 42.38
C LEU A 44 44.14 58.21 42.23
N GLN A 45 45.18 58.15 43.05
CA GLN A 45 46.10 57.01 43.04
C GLN A 45 45.40 55.73 43.48
N GLY A 46 44.58 55.77 44.52
CA GLY A 46 43.78 54.62 44.96
C GLY A 46 42.82 54.14 43.87
N GLN A 47 42.19 55.06 43.12
CA GLN A 47 41.32 54.70 42.00
C GLN A 47 42.10 54.05 40.84
N VAL A 48 43.29 54.54 40.51
CA VAL A 48 44.13 53.95 39.45
C VAL A 48 44.69 52.59 39.85
N GLU A 49 45.11 52.42 41.11
CA GLU A 49 45.57 51.13 41.62
C GLU A 49 44.43 50.10 41.65
N ALA A 50 43.23 50.50 42.06
CA ALA A 50 42.04 49.64 42.01
C ALA A 50 41.71 49.23 40.57
N LEU A 51 41.72 50.18 39.63
CA LEU A 51 41.43 49.92 38.22
C LEU A 51 42.52 49.06 37.56
N ALA A 52 43.79 49.26 37.92
CA ALA A 52 44.89 48.43 37.47
C ALA A 52 44.77 46.98 37.99
N GLN A 53 44.33 46.82 39.24
CA GLN A 53 44.09 45.51 39.83
C GLN A 53 42.89 44.79 39.18
N GLU A 54 41.79 45.52 38.93
CA GLU A 54 40.63 45.01 38.19
C GLU A 54 41.02 44.54 36.79
N MET A 55 41.75 45.35 36.04
CA MET A 55 42.26 44.98 34.72
C MET A 55 43.22 43.80 34.74
N SER A 56 44.07 43.67 35.77
CA SER A 56 44.96 42.52 35.91
C SER A 56 44.17 41.24 36.13
N SER A 57 43.11 41.31 36.96
CA SER A 57 42.20 40.17 37.21
C SER A 57 41.48 39.77 35.93
N GLU A 58 40.90 40.74 35.20
CA GLU A 58 40.24 40.47 33.91
C GLU A 58 41.19 39.86 32.88
N LEU A 59 42.45 40.32 32.84
CA LEU A 59 43.46 39.78 31.94
C LEU A 59 43.85 38.33 32.30
N GLU A 60 43.99 38.02 33.59
CA GLU A 60 44.25 36.65 34.06
C GLU A 60 43.09 35.70 33.71
N GLU A 61 41.85 36.13 33.93
CA GLU A 61 40.65 35.37 33.54
C GLU A 61 40.61 35.13 32.02
N HIS A 62 40.91 36.16 31.21
CA HIS A 62 40.98 36.01 29.75
C HIS A 62 42.09 35.05 29.30
N LEU A 63 43.25 35.09 29.94
CA LEU A 63 44.35 34.16 29.65
C LEU A 63 43.97 32.73 30.00
N GLN A 64 43.28 32.51 31.12
CA GLN A 64 42.77 31.20 31.51
C GLN A 64 41.74 30.69 30.49
N LEU A 65 40.78 31.52 30.10
CA LEU A 65 39.80 31.16 29.06
C LEU A 65 40.46 30.82 27.71
N CYS A 66 41.53 31.53 27.33
CA CYS A 66 42.29 31.23 26.13
C CYS A 66 42.99 29.86 26.20
N GLN A 67 43.50 29.48 27.38
CA GLN A 67 44.11 28.17 27.59
C GLN A 67 43.07 27.05 27.53
N GLU A 68 41.93 27.20 28.20
CA GLU A 68 40.82 26.23 28.17
C GLU A 68 40.27 26.05 26.74
N LEU A 69 40.20 27.13 25.97
CA LEU A 69 39.77 27.08 24.58
C LEU A 69 40.79 26.41 23.66
N ALA A 70 42.09 26.55 23.95
CA ALA A 70 43.14 25.85 23.22
C ALA A 70 43.06 24.34 23.47
N THR A 71 42.90 23.91 24.73
CA THR A 71 42.74 22.49 25.06
C THR A 71 41.44 21.92 24.48
N ALA A 72 40.34 22.66 24.53
CA ALA A 72 39.07 22.23 23.93
C ALA A 72 39.17 22.05 22.40
N LYS A 73 39.97 22.88 21.71
CA LYS A 73 40.23 22.72 20.28
C LYS A 73 41.06 21.48 19.96
N GLU A 74 42.06 21.16 20.78
CA GLU A 74 42.85 19.93 20.64
C GLU A 74 41.99 18.69 20.86
N ASP A 75 41.13 18.69 21.89
CA ASP A 75 40.20 17.59 22.17
C ASP A 75 39.19 17.42 21.03
N ALA A 76 38.63 18.51 20.49
CA ALA A 76 37.72 18.46 19.35
C ALA A 76 38.39 17.85 18.10
N ALA A 77 39.64 18.23 17.81
CA ALA A 77 40.39 17.67 16.70
C ALA A 77 40.66 16.17 16.90
N ARG A 78 40.96 15.74 18.13
CA ARG A 78 41.14 14.33 18.47
C ARG A 78 39.86 13.51 18.31
N ILE A 79 38.72 14.05 18.73
CA ILE A 79 37.41 13.40 18.54
C ILE A 79 37.11 13.26 17.05
N GLN A 80 37.35 14.31 16.26
CA GLN A 80 37.14 14.25 14.82
C GLN A 80 37.97 13.15 14.16
N GLN A 81 39.26 13.03 14.54
CA GLN A 81 40.12 11.98 14.01
C GLN A 81 39.60 10.57 14.36
N LEU A 82 39.16 10.35 15.60
CA LEU A 82 38.58 9.06 16.02
C LEU A 82 37.31 8.73 15.23
N CYS A 83 36.43 9.71 14.99
CA CYS A 83 35.25 9.50 14.16
C CYS A 83 35.59 9.16 12.71
N GLU A 84 36.63 9.77 12.14
CA GLU A 84 37.10 9.46 10.79
C GLU A 84 37.70 8.04 10.71
N GLU A 85 38.42 7.60 11.74
CA GLU A 85 38.94 6.23 11.85
C GLU A 85 37.81 5.21 11.98
N GLU A 86 36.82 5.43 12.87
CA GLU A 86 35.66 4.53 13.01
C GLU A 86 34.82 4.45 11.73
N LEU A 87 34.61 5.58 11.04
CA LEU A 87 33.90 5.58 9.75
C LEU A 87 34.65 4.79 8.69
N LYS A 88 35.99 4.83 8.71
CA LYS A 88 36.83 4.08 7.79
C LYS A 88 36.75 2.57 8.09
N ASP A 89 36.82 2.18 9.36
CA ASP A 89 36.70 0.78 9.78
C ASP A 89 35.31 0.22 9.38
N LEU A 90 34.24 0.99 9.59
CA LEU A 90 32.88 0.62 9.14
C LEU A 90 32.76 0.51 7.62
N ALA A 91 33.47 1.37 6.87
CA ALA A 91 33.49 1.29 5.42
C ALA A 91 34.21 0.02 4.93
N GLU A 92 35.36 -0.31 5.53
CA GLU A 92 36.11 -1.54 5.24
C GLU A 92 35.29 -2.80 5.58
N ASP A 93 34.55 -2.79 6.69
CA ASP A 93 33.62 -3.88 7.05
C ASP A 93 32.42 -3.98 6.07
N SER A 94 31.99 -2.86 5.48
CA SER A 94 30.87 -2.83 4.53
C SER A 94 31.26 -3.24 3.10
N GLU A 95 32.52 -2.99 2.70
CA GLU A 95 33.08 -3.45 1.41
C GLU A 95 33.50 -4.92 1.46
N GLY A 96 33.55 -5.52 2.66
CA GLY A 96 33.55 -6.95 2.88
C GLY A 96 32.27 -7.58 2.33
N ASP A 97 32.27 -7.89 1.04
CA ASP A 97 31.25 -8.60 0.28
C ASP A 97 31.11 -10.04 0.82
N SER A 98 30.59 -10.15 2.04
CA SER A 98 30.38 -11.38 2.77
C SER A 98 29.53 -12.31 1.91
N PRO A 99 29.83 -13.62 1.85
CA PRO A 99 28.95 -14.57 1.16
C PRO A 99 27.50 -14.50 1.67
N GLU A 100 27.27 -13.98 2.89
CA GLU A 100 25.95 -13.75 3.43
C GLU A 100 25.20 -12.57 2.79
N THR A 101 25.88 -11.44 2.47
CA THR A 101 25.24 -10.30 1.78
C THR A 101 24.90 -10.64 0.34
N LYS A 102 25.71 -11.45 -0.34
CA LYS A 102 25.40 -12.00 -1.68
C LYS A 102 24.18 -12.90 -1.67
N ARG A 103 24.07 -13.79 -0.68
CA ARG A 103 22.89 -14.66 -0.52
C ARG A 103 21.63 -13.85 -0.26
N ARG A 104 21.71 -12.82 0.59
CA ARG A 104 20.56 -11.95 0.84
C ARG A 104 20.12 -11.20 -0.41
N ARG A 105 21.06 -10.66 -1.22
CA ARG A 105 20.71 -10.01 -2.50
C ARG A 105 20.03 -10.97 -3.49
N SER A 106 20.55 -12.19 -3.64
CA SER A 106 19.92 -13.20 -4.50
C SER A 106 18.48 -13.53 -4.06
N ASN A 107 18.24 -13.63 -2.76
CA ASN A 107 16.90 -13.89 -2.25
C ASN A 107 15.94 -12.72 -2.50
N PHE A 108 16.44 -11.47 -2.48
CA PHE A 108 15.62 -10.30 -2.80
C PHE A 108 15.20 -10.29 -4.27
N ASP A 109 16.09 -10.68 -5.18
CA ASP A 109 15.76 -10.77 -6.61
C ASP A 109 14.69 -11.86 -6.85
N ASP A 110 14.82 -13.03 -6.20
CA ASP A 110 13.82 -14.10 -6.28
C ASP A 110 12.46 -13.66 -5.68
N GLU A 111 12.47 -12.91 -4.56
CA GLU A 111 11.25 -12.35 -3.96
C GLU A 111 10.58 -11.31 -4.88
N GLU A 112 11.36 -10.44 -5.53
CA GLU A 112 10.83 -9.45 -6.48
C GLU A 112 10.15 -10.12 -7.69
N ASP A 113 10.75 -11.18 -8.23
CA ASP A 113 10.17 -11.97 -9.31
C ASP A 113 8.84 -12.62 -8.88
N THR A 114 8.79 -13.23 -7.69
CA THR A 114 7.53 -13.82 -7.18
C THR A 114 6.43 -12.78 -6.95
N LEU A 115 6.79 -11.57 -6.49
CA LEU A 115 5.82 -10.48 -6.34
C LEU A 115 5.31 -9.99 -7.70
N ALA A 116 6.16 -9.95 -8.72
CA ALA A 116 5.76 -9.60 -10.07
C ALA A 116 4.77 -10.64 -10.65
N GLU A 117 5.03 -11.93 -10.46
CA GLU A 117 4.13 -13.02 -10.88
C GLU A 117 2.77 -12.95 -10.17
N LEU A 118 2.76 -12.73 -8.85
CA LEU A 118 1.52 -12.59 -8.06
C LEU A 118 0.68 -11.39 -8.54
N ASN A 119 1.31 -10.25 -8.80
CA ASN A 119 0.63 -9.07 -9.33
C ASN A 119 0.04 -9.32 -10.72
N GLN A 120 0.74 -10.08 -11.56
CA GLN A 120 0.24 -10.45 -12.89
C GLN A 120 -0.99 -11.36 -12.80
N MET A 121 -0.99 -12.34 -11.90
CA MET A 121 -2.14 -13.22 -11.68
C MET A 121 -3.34 -12.45 -11.11
N ALA A 122 -3.11 -11.55 -10.15
CA ALA A 122 -4.17 -10.70 -9.58
C ALA A 122 -4.82 -9.82 -10.64
N ALA A 123 -4.03 -9.20 -11.54
CA ALA A 123 -4.57 -8.40 -12.64
C ALA A 123 -5.38 -9.22 -13.64
N ALA A 124 -4.97 -10.47 -13.90
CA ALA A 124 -5.73 -11.38 -14.76
C ALA A 124 -7.07 -11.80 -14.14
N GLU A 125 -7.10 -12.05 -12.84
CA GLU A 125 -8.32 -12.36 -12.09
C GLU A 125 -9.29 -11.17 -12.08
N GLU A 126 -8.81 -9.96 -11.83
CA GLU A 126 -9.64 -8.75 -11.86
C GLU A 126 -10.26 -8.51 -13.24
N ALA A 127 -9.49 -8.72 -14.32
CA ALA A 127 -10.00 -8.63 -15.69
C ALA A 127 -11.10 -9.67 -15.98
N GLU A 128 -10.96 -10.89 -15.46
CA GLU A 128 -11.94 -11.95 -15.61
C GLU A 128 -13.22 -11.68 -14.80
N ILE A 129 -13.08 -11.18 -13.56
CA ILE A 129 -14.22 -10.71 -12.76
C ILE A 129 -14.98 -9.62 -13.51
N GLY A 130 -14.28 -8.64 -14.07
CA GLY A 130 -14.90 -7.58 -14.88
C GLY A 130 -15.57 -8.10 -16.17
N ARG A 131 -15.08 -9.20 -16.74
CA ARG A 131 -15.73 -9.89 -17.86
C ARG A 131 -17.03 -10.58 -17.41
N LEU A 132 -16.99 -11.30 -16.30
CA LEU A 132 -18.15 -12.01 -15.73
C LEU A 132 -19.23 -11.04 -15.26
N GLN A 133 -18.86 -9.91 -14.66
CA GLN A 133 -19.81 -8.85 -14.28
C GLN A 133 -20.55 -8.28 -15.50
N ARG A 134 -19.83 -7.97 -16.59
CA ARG A 134 -20.46 -7.51 -17.84
C ARG A 134 -21.42 -8.54 -18.43
N LEU A 135 -21.08 -9.83 -18.35
CA LEU A 135 -21.98 -10.90 -18.77
C LEU A 135 -23.22 -10.94 -17.87
N SER A 136 -23.04 -10.88 -16.55
CA SER A 136 -24.14 -10.82 -15.58
C SER A 136 -25.08 -9.63 -15.82
N ASP A 137 -24.54 -8.44 -16.10
CA ASP A 137 -25.32 -7.25 -16.41
C ASP A 137 -26.08 -7.40 -17.72
N PHE A 138 -25.47 -8.04 -18.72
CA PHE A 138 -26.10 -8.33 -20.00
C PHE A 138 -27.23 -9.35 -19.85
N GLU A 139 -27.04 -10.39 -19.04
CA GLU A 139 -28.10 -11.36 -18.71
C GLU A 139 -29.29 -10.69 -18.01
N GLU A 140 -29.02 -9.74 -17.11
CA GLU A 140 -30.04 -8.94 -16.43
C GLU A 140 -30.79 -8.01 -17.40
N GLN A 141 -30.08 -7.36 -18.34
CA GLN A 141 -30.70 -6.53 -19.39
C GLN A 141 -31.56 -7.35 -20.35
N LEU A 142 -31.12 -8.57 -20.68
CA LEU A 142 -31.91 -9.52 -21.45
C LEU A 142 -33.07 -10.10 -20.66
N GLY A 143 -33.16 -9.83 -19.35
CA GLY A 143 -34.13 -10.37 -18.40
C GLY A 143 -34.14 -11.90 -18.36
N MET A 144 -33.02 -12.54 -18.67
CA MET A 144 -32.96 -14.00 -18.64
C MET A 144 -33.13 -14.48 -17.19
N PRO A 145 -34.04 -15.42 -16.92
CA PRO A 145 -34.23 -15.94 -15.57
C PRO A 145 -32.96 -16.69 -15.14
N ARG A 146 -32.35 -16.27 -14.03
CA ARG A 146 -31.24 -17.01 -13.41
C ARG A 146 -31.71 -18.38 -12.96
N ILE A 147 -30.90 -19.41 -13.19
CA ILE A 147 -31.20 -20.77 -12.75
C ILE A 147 -30.32 -21.01 -11.53
N ASP A 148 -30.91 -20.98 -10.35
CA ASP A 148 -30.22 -21.35 -9.12
C ASP A 148 -30.53 -22.82 -8.82
N MET A 149 -29.48 -23.65 -8.74
CA MET A 149 -29.61 -25.09 -8.49
C MET A 149 -29.08 -25.40 -7.09
N GLU A 150 -29.98 -25.80 -6.21
CA GLU A 150 -29.69 -26.40 -4.91
C GLU A 150 -29.82 -27.94 -5.00
N GLU A 151 -29.46 -28.66 -3.95
CA GLU A 151 -29.35 -30.14 -3.99
C GLU A 151 -30.65 -30.83 -4.44
N ASP A 152 -31.80 -30.33 -4.01
CA ASP A 152 -33.13 -30.87 -4.30
C ASP A 152 -34.12 -29.83 -4.85
N GLN A 153 -33.64 -28.63 -5.19
CA GLN A 153 -34.47 -27.51 -5.60
C GLN A 153 -33.83 -26.71 -6.73
N VAL A 154 -34.61 -26.36 -7.75
CA VAL A 154 -34.19 -25.48 -8.84
C VAL A 154 -35.10 -24.26 -8.87
N THR A 155 -34.51 -23.09 -8.68
CA THR A 155 -35.20 -21.80 -8.67
C THR A 155 -34.96 -21.06 -9.98
N LEU A 156 -36.02 -20.50 -10.55
CA LEU A 156 -36.01 -19.89 -11.89
C LEU A 156 -36.34 -18.39 -11.81
N GLY A 157 -35.32 -17.56 -11.97
CA GLY A 157 -35.35 -16.11 -11.81
C GLY A 157 -34.87 -15.68 -10.43
N ARG A 158 -34.70 -14.37 -10.22
CA ARG A 158 -34.52 -13.82 -8.87
C ARG A 158 -35.85 -14.00 -8.12
N PRO A 159 -35.89 -14.80 -7.04
CA PRO A 159 -37.11 -14.89 -6.24
C PRO A 159 -37.38 -13.50 -5.64
N ASN A 160 -38.50 -12.89 -6.01
CA ASN A 160 -39.10 -11.88 -5.13
C ASN A 160 -39.71 -12.66 -3.96
N GLU A 161 -39.66 -12.11 -2.75
CA GLU A 161 -40.22 -12.76 -1.53
C GLU A 161 -41.68 -13.22 -1.72
N GLU A 162 -42.42 -12.59 -2.64
CA GLU A 162 -43.82 -12.92 -2.96
C GLU A 162 -43.98 -14.05 -3.99
N THR A 163 -42.97 -14.33 -4.82
CA THR A 163 -43.06 -15.28 -5.96
C THR A 163 -42.08 -16.44 -5.88
N GLU A 164 -41.25 -16.50 -4.85
CA GLU A 164 -40.25 -17.56 -4.64
C GLU A 164 -40.86 -18.96 -4.75
N ALA A 165 -41.99 -19.21 -4.10
CA ALA A 165 -42.70 -20.49 -4.18
C ALA A 165 -43.23 -20.82 -5.59
N LEU A 166 -43.52 -19.80 -6.41
CA LEU A 166 -44.04 -19.98 -7.76
C LEU A 166 -42.95 -20.26 -8.79
N CYS A 167 -41.68 -19.99 -8.46
CA CYS A 167 -40.54 -20.10 -9.38
C CYS A 167 -39.65 -21.30 -9.09
N THR A 168 -40.05 -22.19 -8.17
CA THR A 168 -39.24 -23.31 -7.69
C THR A 168 -39.77 -24.65 -8.22
N VAL A 169 -38.82 -25.54 -8.53
CA VAL A 169 -39.06 -26.91 -8.97
C VAL A 169 -38.28 -27.83 -8.04
N GLN A 170 -38.97 -28.72 -7.33
CA GLN A 170 -38.28 -29.75 -6.54
C GLN A 170 -37.74 -30.82 -7.48
N VAL A 171 -36.46 -31.15 -7.38
CA VAL A 171 -35.80 -32.14 -8.23
C VAL A 171 -35.14 -33.20 -7.38
N GLN A 172 -35.19 -34.46 -7.83
CA GLN A 172 -34.48 -35.55 -7.19
C GLN A 172 -33.53 -36.18 -8.20
N TRP A 173 -32.25 -36.22 -7.84
CA TRP A 173 -31.19 -36.80 -8.65
C TRP A 173 -30.70 -38.11 -8.05
N ASP A 174 -30.34 -39.05 -8.92
CA ASP A 174 -29.67 -40.29 -8.53
C ASP A 174 -28.57 -40.61 -9.54
N HIS A 175 -27.31 -40.58 -9.10
CA HIS A 175 -26.13 -40.82 -9.93
C HIS A 175 -26.12 -39.99 -11.23
N GLY A 176 -26.57 -38.74 -11.17
CA GLY A 176 -26.66 -37.83 -12.32
C GLY A 176 -27.88 -38.03 -13.23
N ARG A 177 -28.81 -38.92 -12.86
CA ARG A 177 -30.10 -39.09 -13.54
C ARG A 177 -31.20 -38.33 -12.81
N LEU A 178 -32.08 -37.69 -13.56
CA LEU A 178 -33.25 -37.02 -13.02
C LEU A 178 -34.34 -38.07 -12.71
N LEU A 179 -34.58 -38.36 -11.43
CA LEU A 179 -35.60 -39.32 -11.00
C LEU A 179 -36.98 -38.68 -10.87
N ARG A 180 -37.04 -37.43 -10.42
CA ARG A 180 -38.29 -36.74 -10.11
C ARG A 180 -38.11 -35.24 -10.33
N ALA A 181 -39.12 -34.60 -10.88
CA ALA A 181 -39.24 -33.15 -10.97
C ALA A 181 -40.68 -32.78 -10.62
N GLU A 182 -40.87 -31.97 -9.58
CA GLU A 182 -42.18 -31.51 -9.11
C GLU A 182 -42.23 -30.00 -9.17
N PRO A 183 -42.80 -29.42 -10.25
CA PRO A 183 -43.01 -27.99 -10.31
C PRO A 183 -44.11 -27.57 -9.34
N HIS A 184 -44.09 -26.31 -8.91
CA HIS A 184 -45.18 -25.78 -8.10
C HIS A 184 -46.54 -25.93 -8.84
N PRO A 185 -47.62 -26.40 -8.19
CA PRO A 185 -48.90 -26.70 -8.86
C PRO A 185 -49.53 -25.53 -9.62
N ALA A 186 -49.24 -24.30 -9.20
CA ALA A 186 -49.71 -23.09 -9.87
C ALA A 186 -49.14 -22.90 -11.30
N LEU A 187 -47.99 -23.51 -11.60
CA LEU A 187 -47.34 -23.43 -12.91
C LEU A 187 -47.99 -24.34 -13.95
N ARG A 188 -48.72 -25.39 -13.52
CA ARG A 188 -49.36 -26.38 -14.39
C ARG A 188 -48.40 -27.05 -15.38
N LEU A 189 -47.14 -27.26 -14.95
CA LEU A 189 -46.07 -27.89 -15.73
C LEU A 189 -45.93 -29.39 -15.45
N ASP A 190 -46.95 -30.03 -14.88
CA ASP A 190 -46.89 -31.45 -14.45
C ASP A 190 -46.56 -32.39 -15.63
N ARG A 191 -47.08 -32.07 -16.81
CA ARG A 191 -46.83 -32.86 -18.02
C ARG A 191 -45.39 -32.70 -18.49
N GLU A 192 -44.91 -31.46 -18.57
CA GLU A 192 -43.54 -31.12 -18.97
C GLU A 192 -42.53 -31.72 -18.00
N ALA A 193 -42.85 -31.77 -16.71
CA ALA A 193 -42.01 -32.38 -15.69
C ALA A 193 -41.90 -33.89 -15.87
N GLN A 194 -43.02 -34.58 -16.15
CA GLN A 194 -43.00 -36.01 -16.49
C GLN A 194 -42.20 -36.28 -17.77
N GLU A 195 -42.36 -35.43 -18.79
CA GLU A 195 -41.61 -35.53 -20.04
C GLU A 195 -40.10 -35.29 -19.83
N ALA A 196 -39.73 -34.35 -18.96
CA ALA A 196 -38.34 -34.06 -18.59
C ALA A 196 -37.69 -35.21 -17.82
N VAL A 197 -38.40 -35.81 -16.85
CA VAL A 197 -37.94 -37.00 -16.12
C VAL A 197 -37.78 -38.19 -17.07
N ALA A 198 -38.75 -38.43 -17.95
CA ALA A 198 -38.69 -39.52 -18.92
C ALA A 198 -37.54 -39.35 -19.95
N ALA A 199 -37.20 -38.11 -20.29
CA ALA A 199 -36.10 -37.77 -21.19
C ALA A 199 -34.75 -37.61 -20.49
N GLU A 200 -34.70 -37.67 -19.15
CA GLU A 200 -33.54 -37.30 -18.32
C GLU A 200 -33.00 -35.88 -18.66
N ASP A 201 -33.87 -34.95 -19.04
CA ASP A 201 -33.52 -33.60 -19.52
C ASP A 201 -34.31 -32.52 -18.78
N LEU A 202 -33.71 -31.95 -17.74
CA LEU A 202 -34.29 -30.84 -16.98
C LEU A 202 -34.45 -29.58 -17.84
N GLY A 203 -33.58 -29.35 -18.83
CA GLY A 203 -33.62 -28.17 -19.69
C GLY A 203 -34.94 -28.04 -20.45
N ARG A 204 -35.57 -29.17 -20.77
CA ARG A 204 -36.91 -29.22 -21.36
C ARG A 204 -37.99 -28.62 -20.45
N LEU A 205 -37.91 -28.87 -19.15
CA LEU A 205 -38.83 -28.28 -18.16
C LEU A 205 -38.54 -26.79 -17.98
N LEU A 206 -37.27 -26.39 -17.93
CA LEU A 206 -36.89 -24.98 -17.73
C LEU A 206 -37.24 -24.10 -18.94
N GLY A 207 -37.20 -24.67 -20.15
CA GLY A 207 -37.56 -24.00 -21.40
C GLY A 207 -39.07 -24.00 -21.72
N ALA A 208 -39.91 -24.63 -20.89
CA ALA A 208 -41.35 -24.62 -21.10
C ALA A 208 -41.92 -23.18 -20.98
N PRO A 209 -42.84 -22.77 -21.87
CA PRO A 209 -43.44 -21.44 -21.82
C PRO A 209 -44.24 -21.27 -20.53
N ARG A 210 -44.10 -20.12 -19.86
CA ARG A 210 -44.67 -19.89 -18.52
C ARG A 210 -45.78 -18.84 -18.56
N PRO A 211 -46.89 -19.05 -17.83
CA PRO A 211 -48.05 -18.17 -17.86
C PRO A 211 -47.78 -16.77 -17.28
N TRP A 212 -46.74 -16.58 -16.47
CA TRP A 212 -46.37 -15.28 -15.90
C TRP A 212 -45.36 -14.50 -16.74
N SER A 213 -44.78 -15.11 -17.77
CA SER A 213 -43.87 -14.46 -18.73
C SER A 213 -44.56 -13.38 -19.56
N ASP A 214 -45.90 -13.40 -19.63
CA ASP A 214 -46.70 -12.45 -20.41
C ASP A 214 -46.87 -11.09 -19.71
N ALA A 215 -46.67 -11.02 -18.39
CA ALA A 215 -46.92 -9.81 -17.61
C ALA A 215 -45.78 -8.76 -17.68
N ALA A 216 -44.58 -9.15 -18.10
CA ALA A 216 -43.38 -8.31 -18.05
C ALA A 216 -42.89 -7.78 -19.42
N GLY A 217 -43.69 -7.87 -20.48
CA GLY A 217 -43.25 -7.38 -21.80
C GLY A 217 -42.20 -8.27 -22.48
N PHE A 218 -42.05 -9.51 -22.04
CA PHE A 218 -41.26 -10.57 -22.69
C PHE A 218 -41.93 -11.16 -23.95
N GLY A 219 -42.89 -10.43 -24.52
CA GLY A 219 -43.51 -10.78 -25.79
C GLY A 219 -42.49 -10.66 -26.91
N ALA A 220 -42.01 -11.80 -27.38
CA ALA A 220 -41.40 -12.02 -28.69
C ALA A 220 -39.87 -11.79 -28.88
N VAL A 221 -39.01 -12.19 -27.94
CA VAL A 221 -37.57 -12.36 -28.24
C VAL A 221 -37.17 -13.83 -28.45
N CYS A 222 -37.85 -14.79 -27.83
CA CYS A 222 -37.74 -16.19 -28.23
C CYS A 222 -38.66 -16.45 -29.43
N GLY A 223 -38.37 -15.82 -30.56
CA GLY A 223 -38.92 -16.24 -31.84
C GLY A 223 -38.68 -17.74 -31.95
N THR A 224 -39.76 -18.51 -32.12
CA THR A 224 -39.71 -19.95 -32.35
C THR A 224 -38.57 -20.28 -33.29
N TRP A 225 -37.48 -20.88 -32.78
CA TRP A 225 -36.39 -21.36 -33.61
C TRP A 225 -36.93 -22.59 -34.35
N SER A 226 -37.69 -22.32 -35.42
CA SER A 226 -38.19 -23.33 -36.32
C SER A 226 -37.01 -23.75 -37.20
N PRO A 227 -36.54 -25.01 -37.13
CA PRO A 227 -35.52 -25.50 -38.05
C PRO A 227 -36.17 -25.66 -39.42
N GLY A 228 -36.28 -24.58 -40.19
CA GLY A 228 -36.88 -24.62 -41.54
C GLY A 228 -37.41 -23.31 -42.12
N GLY A 229 -37.36 -22.19 -41.40
CA GLY A 229 -37.90 -20.90 -41.88
C GLY A 229 -36.92 -20.09 -42.73
N ARG A 230 -37.05 -20.16 -44.05
CA ARG A 230 -36.39 -19.25 -44.99
C ARG A 230 -37.14 -17.90 -45.00
N GLY A 231 -36.51 -16.81 -44.61
CA GLY A 231 -36.89 -15.48 -45.11
C GLY A 231 -36.81 -14.30 -44.13
N PHE A 232 -36.16 -13.25 -44.64
CA PHE A 232 -36.30 -11.82 -44.30
C PHE A 232 -35.66 -11.29 -43.02
N PHE A 233 -34.43 -10.79 -43.15
CA PHE A 233 -34.11 -9.42 -42.75
C PHE A 233 -33.18 -8.80 -43.80
N GLY A 234 -33.65 -7.74 -44.44
CA GLY A 234 -32.80 -6.74 -45.07
C GLY A 234 -32.82 -5.52 -44.18
N HIS A 235 -31.68 -5.17 -43.60
CA HIS A 235 -31.22 -3.80 -43.44
C HIS A 235 -29.77 -3.82 -42.96
N ASP A 236 -28.96 -3.05 -43.67
CA ASP A 236 -27.54 -2.88 -43.45
C ASP A 236 -27.21 -2.42 -42.02
N SER A 237 -26.35 -3.17 -41.35
CA SER A 237 -25.42 -2.64 -40.35
C SER A 237 -24.18 -3.52 -40.36
N GLN A 238 -23.08 -2.92 -40.82
CA GLN A 238 -21.73 -3.40 -40.56
C GLN A 238 -21.53 -3.45 -39.05
N GLU A 239 -21.13 -4.59 -38.50
CA GLU A 239 -20.03 -4.76 -37.54
C GLU A 239 -20.00 -6.18 -36.95
N ALA A 240 -18.77 -6.67 -36.75
CA ALA A 240 -18.37 -7.84 -35.97
C ALA A 240 -19.03 -9.20 -36.30
N GLY A 241 -18.46 -9.90 -37.28
CA GLY A 241 -18.61 -11.35 -37.41
C GLY A 241 -17.92 -12.07 -36.24
N LEU A 242 -18.67 -12.39 -35.20
CA LEU A 242 -18.31 -13.42 -34.23
C LEU A 242 -19.01 -14.72 -34.64
N CYS A 243 -18.22 -15.64 -35.20
CA CYS A 243 -18.62 -17.02 -35.44
C CYS A 243 -18.91 -17.69 -34.09
N LEU A 244 -20.19 -17.80 -33.71
CA LEU A 244 -20.62 -18.75 -32.69
C LEU A 244 -20.51 -20.17 -33.27
N GLY A 245 -19.32 -20.74 -33.17
CA GLY A 245 -19.11 -22.16 -33.37
C GLY A 245 -19.92 -22.94 -32.36
N SER A 246 -20.65 -23.94 -32.84
CA SER A 246 -21.47 -24.86 -32.06
C SER A 246 -20.67 -25.48 -30.92
N HIS A 247 -20.82 -24.95 -29.70
CA HIS A 247 -20.38 -25.60 -28.46
C HIS A 247 -21.35 -26.74 -28.13
N ARG A 248 -21.15 -27.86 -28.80
CA ARG A 248 -21.64 -29.15 -28.35
C ARG A 248 -20.63 -29.68 -27.32
N SER A 249 -21.11 -30.07 -26.14
CA SER A 249 -20.42 -30.82 -25.07
C SER A 249 -19.25 -30.11 -24.35
N LEU A 250 -19.56 -29.47 -23.22
CA LEU A 250 -18.59 -29.03 -22.19
C LEU A 250 -18.94 -29.61 -20.79
N TRP A 251 -19.69 -30.71 -20.75
CA TRP A 251 -20.13 -31.37 -19.51
C TRP A 251 -19.51 -32.77 -19.31
N GLU A 252 -18.35 -33.04 -19.92
CA GLU A 252 -17.56 -34.22 -19.58
C GLU A 252 -16.34 -33.85 -18.74
N ARG A 253 -16.51 -34.06 -17.44
CA ARG A 253 -15.50 -34.54 -16.48
C ARG A 253 -14.34 -33.59 -16.15
N SER A 254 -14.62 -32.64 -15.27
CA SER A 254 -13.68 -32.29 -14.20
C SER A 254 -13.56 -33.49 -13.25
N SER A 255 -12.48 -34.27 -13.36
CA SER A 255 -12.10 -35.27 -12.36
C SER A 255 -11.51 -34.56 -11.14
N TRP A 256 -12.37 -34.19 -10.19
CA TRP A 256 -11.96 -33.79 -8.84
C TRP A 256 -11.94 -35.03 -7.95
N THR A 257 -10.75 -35.56 -7.69
CA THR A 257 -10.31 -36.38 -6.54
C THR A 257 -8.89 -36.83 -6.93
N GLU A 258 -7.81 -36.44 -6.27
CA GLU A 258 -7.41 -36.95 -4.96
C GLU A 258 -6.23 -36.07 -4.48
N LEU A 259 -6.49 -35.12 -3.57
CA LEU A 259 -5.42 -34.36 -2.92
C LEU A 259 -4.92 -35.20 -1.74
N ASP A 260 -3.78 -35.83 -1.97
CA ASP A 260 -3.01 -36.66 -1.05
C ASP A 260 -2.73 -35.91 0.28
N ARG A 261 -3.46 -36.27 1.34
CA ARG A 261 -3.14 -35.86 2.71
C ARG A 261 -1.88 -36.60 3.15
N ARG A 262 -0.71 -35.98 2.95
CA ARG A 262 0.51 -36.43 3.62
C ARG A 262 0.57 -35.88 5.03
N ASP A 263 0.58 -36.82 5.97
CA ASP A 263 0.91 -36.65 7.38
C ASP A 263 2.20 -35.83 7.60
N PRO A 264 2.18 -34.78 8.44
CA PRO A 264 3.40 -34.20 8.99
C PRO A 264 3.69 -34.91 10.32
N GLY A 265 4.33 -36.07 10.26
CA GLY A 265 4.68 -36.81 11.47
C GLY A 265 5.67 -37.92 11.23
N LEU A 266 6.97 -37.59 11.16
CA LEU A 266 8.08 -38.45 11.61
C LEU A 266 9.39 -37.64 11.64
N ILE A 267 9.94 -37.63 12.86
CA ILE A 267 11.31 -37.41 13.37
C ILE A 267 12.42 -37.36 12.32
#